data_AF-A0AA95GTT2-F1
#
_entry.id   AF-A0AA95GTT2-F1
#
_cell.length_a   1.000
_cell.length_b   1.000
_cell.length_c   1.000
_cell.angle_alpha   90.00
_cell.angle_beta   90.00
_cell.angle_gamma   90.00
#
_symmetry.space_group_name_H-M   'P 1'
#
loop_
_entity.id
_entity.type
_entity.pdbx_description
1 polymer ?
#
loop_
_entity_poly.entity_id
_entity_poly.type
_entity_poly.pdbx_seq_one_letter_code
_entity_poly.pdbx_strand_id
1 'polypeptide(L)'
;MSYQTSPAPLPHAARPLDYWLSTELAAITPAGARSRLREIADARGSSMGAWAAGIGMGAVLILLGVILAIRLGTLVPVPSLGLPGAAITALCCVFYARARDRLPRTSRLIVNRGPGSLRSALSFVGFILLVFIGLFALTAKPTAWEDPALLQTLVTVVAFLVCLLVAAIIVPATIVGRSRESLRSKAANDPRFRALLEQDLATWRDPYGDAGYGPL
;
A
#
# COMPACT_ATOMS: atom_id res chain seq x y z
N MET A 1 8.27 23.30 49.73
CA MET A 1 7.81 22.59 48.52
C MET A 1 8.60 23.14 47.34
N SER A 2 9.64 22.43 46.92
CA SER A 2 10.47 22.79 45.77
C SER A 2 9.80 22.27 44.50
N TYR A 3 9.35 23.18 43.63
CA TYR A 3 8.89 22.82 42.30
C TYR A 3 10.10 22.31 41.51
N GLN A 4 10.12 21.01 41.25
CA GLN A 4 10.97 20.40 40.24
C GLN A 4 10.54 20.98 38.89
N THR A 5 11.27 21.99 38.41
CA THR A 5 11.20 22.42 37.01
C THR A 5 11.69 21.26 36.16
N SER A 6 10.75 20.50 35.57
CA SER A 6 11.08 19.59 34.48
C SER A 6 11.82 20.37 33.39
N PRO A 7 12.90 19.82 32.79
CA PRO A 7 13.59 20.49 31.72
C PRO A 7 12.61 20.80 30.59
N ALA A 8 12.60 22.06 30.13
CA ALA A 8 11.79 22.47 29.01
C ALA A 8 12.09 21.56 27.80
N PRO A 9 11.07 21.06 27.06
CA PRO A 9 11.31 20.29 25.85
C PRO A 9 12.14 21.16 24.89
N LEU A 10 13.30 20.64 24.49
CA LEU A 10 14.18 21.31 23.53
C LEU A 10 13.39 21.61 22.24
N PRO A 11 13.55 22.78 21.61
CA PRO A 11 12.89 23.08 20.35
C PRO A 11 13.23 22.01 19.30
N HIS A 12 12.21 21.45 18.63
CA HIS A 12 12.33 20.35 17.65
C HIS A 12 13.33 20.63 16.51
N ALA A 13 13.58 21.91 16.22
CA ALA A 13 14.55 22.38 15.22
C ALA A 13 16.03 22.17 15.62
N ALA A 14 16.34 21.75 16.85
CA ALA A 14 17.72 21.61 17.32
C ALA A 14 18.41 20.29 16.89
N ARG A 15 17.68 19.30 16.35
CA ARG A 15 18.25 18.00 15.99
C ARG A 15 18.27 17.78 14.47
N PRO A 16 19.39 17.33 13.89
CA PRO A 16 19.53 17.13 12.45
C PRO A 16 18.62 16.01 11.95
N LEU A 17 18.30 16.01 10.65
CA LEU A 17 17.45 14.99 10.03
C LEU A 17 17.99 13.56 10.24
N ASP A 18 19.31 13.38 10.25
CA ASP A 18 19.94 12.07 10.47
C ASP A 18 19.64 11.50 11.87
N TYR A 19 19.48 12.38 12.87
CA TYR A 19 19.07 11.96 14.20
C TYR A 19 17.68 11.32 14.17
N TRP A 20 16.73 11.95 13.48
CA TRP A 20 15.34 11.48 13.37
C TRP A 20 15.18 10.24 12.47
N LEU A 21 16.08 10.05 11.50
CA LEU A 21 16.10 8.88 10.62
C LEU A 21 16.84 7.66 11.20
N SER A 22 17.58 7.85 12.30
CA SER A 22 18.43 6.81 12.89
C SER A 22 17.63 5.57 13.31
N THR A 23 18.18 4.40 13.01
CA THR A 23 17.59 3.10 13.37
C THR A 23 17.62 2.85 14.88
N GLU A 24 18.61 3.40 15.57
CA GLU A 24 18.72 3.32 17.04
C GLU A 24 17.58 4.05 17.74
N LEU A 25 17.26 5.28 17.28
CA LEU A 25 16.15 6.04 17.81
C LEU A 25 14.79 5.39 17.49
N ALA A 26 14.67 4.80 16.30
CA ALA A 26 13.49 4.03 15.91
C ALA A 26 13.28 2.80 16.82
N ALA A 27 14.36 2.13 17.24
CA ALA A 27 14.31 0.93 18.07
C ALA A 27 13.81 1.19 19.50
N ILE A 28 14.14 2.35 20.07
CA ILE A 28 13.72 2.74 21.43
C ILE A 28 12.37 3.47 21.47
N THR A 29 11.81 3.82 20.32
CA THR A 29 10.53 4.54 20.25
C THR A 29 9.36 3.56 20.10
N PRO A 30 8.29 3.68 20.91
CA PRO A 30 7.10 2.85 20.77
C PRO A 30 6.55 2.84 19.33
N ALA A 31 6.16 1.67 18.83
CA ALA A 31 5.70 1.50 17.45
C ALA A 31 4.45 2.35 17.11
N GLY A 32 3.65 2.69 18.13
CA GLY A 32 2.45 3.52 18.03
C GLY A 32 2.65 5.02 18.29
N ALA A 33 3.87 5.48 18.61
CA ALA A 33 4.12 6.90 18.81
C ALA A 33 3.94 7.66 17.48
N ARG A 34 3.07 8.68 17.49
CA ARG A 34 2.86 9.55 16.32
C ARG A 34 4.05 10.48 16.14
N SER A 35 4.54 10.58 14.90
CA SER A 35 5.58 11.53 14.52
C SER A 35 5.32 12.01 13.09
N ARG A 36 5.78 13.23 12.78
CA ARG A 36 5.67 13.80 11.44
C ARG A 36 6.29 12.89 10.38
N LEU A 37 7.47 12.33 10.66
CA LEU A 37 8.15 11.42 9.73
C LEU A 37 7.35 10.14 9.47
N ARG A 38 6.69 9.57 10.49
CA ARG A 38 5.81 8.41 10.32
C ARG A 38 4.58 8.76 9.51
N GLU A 39 3.96 9.91 9.74
CA GLU A 39 2.82 10.38 8.94
C GLU A 39 3.19 10.58 7.47
N ILE A 40 4.37 11.14 7.18
CA ILE A 40 4.89 11.28 5.82
C ILE A 40 5.12 9.90 5.19
N ALA A 41 5.74 8.97 5.93
CA ALA A 41 5.99 7.61 5.46
C ALA A 41 4.67 6.88 5.15
N ASP A 42 3.70 6.94 6.04
CA ASP A 42 2.41 6.26 5.93
C ASP A 42 1.56 6.88 4.80
N ALA A 43 1.55 8.20 4.64
CA ALA A 43 0.87 8.89 3.54
C ALA A 43 1.51 8.57 2.17
N ARG A 44 2.84 8.49 2.12
CA ARG A 44 3.56 8.08 0.91
C ARG A 44 3.31 6.61 0.59
N GLY A 45 3.40 5.74 1.58
CA GLY A 45 3.16 4.30 1.43
C GLY A 45 1.74 3.98 0.98
N SER A 46 0.74 4.66 1.54
CA SER A 46 -0.68 4.48 1.16
C SER A 46 -0.96 4.96 -0.26
N SER A 47 -0.46 6.15 -0.64
CA SER A 47 -0.63 6.66 -2.01
C SER A 47 0.09 5.77 -3.04
N MET A 48 1.32 5.36 -2.78
CA MET A 48 2.05 4.43 -3.64
C MET A 48 1.37 3.06 -3.71
N GLY A 49 0.86 2.56 -2.58
CA GLY A 49 0.11 1.31 -2.51
C GLY A 49 -1.15 1.35 -3.37
N ALA A 50 -1.93 2.44 -3.31
CA ALA A 50 -3.14 2.62 -4.11
C ALA A 50 -2.83 2.61 -5.62
N TRP A 51 -1.79 3.32 -6.06
CA TRP A 51 -1.40 3.32 -7.47
C TRP A 51 -0.85 1.96 -7.92
N ALA A 52 -0.11 1.26 -7.06
CA ALA A 52 0.37 -0.09 -7.35
C ALA A 52 -0.78 -1.12 -7.46
N ALA A 53 -1.81 -1.00 -6.63
CA ALA A 53 -3.03 -1.79 -6.80
C ALA A 53 -3.68 -1.51 -8.15
N GLY A 54 -3.76 -0.25 -8.57
CA GLY A 54 -4.27 0.12 -9.89
C GLY A 54 -3.51 -0.53 -11.05
N ILE A 55 -2.16 -0.58 -10.96
CA ILE A 55 -1.32 -1.30 -11.93
C ILE A 55 -1.67 -2.79 -11.95
N GLY A 56 -1.75 -3.41 -10.76
CA GLY A 56 -2.12 -4.82 -10.63
C GLY A 56 -3.51 -5.12 -11.21
N MET A 57 -4.50 -4.29 -10.91
CA MET A 57 -5.87 -4.42 -11.44
C MET A 57 -5.91 -4.32 -12.96
N GLY A 58 -5.15 -3.39 -13.55
CA GLY A 58 -5.02 -3.25 -15.00
C GLY A 58 -4.40 -4.49 -15.65
N ALA A 59 -3.33 -5.05 -15.06
CA ALA A 59 -2.72 -6.30 -15.53
C ALA A 59 -3.69 -7.49 -15.44
N VAL A 60 -4.47 -7.58 -14.36
CA VAL A 60 -5.47 -8.62 -14.17
C VAL A 60 -6.61 -8.53 -15.19
N LEU A 61 -7.05 -7.32 -15.57
CA LEU A 61 -8.03 -7.12 -16.64
C LEU A 61 -7.51 -7.56 -18.01
N ILE A 62 -6.26 -7.23 -18.34
CA ILE A 62 -5.63 -7.68 -19.59
C ILE A 62 -5.58 -9.20 -19.63
N LEU A 63 -5.11 -9.84 -18.55
CA LEU A 63 -5.03 -11.29 -18.43
C LEU A 63 -6.41 -11.95 -18.60
N LEU A 64 -7.45 -11.39 -17.97
CA LEU A 64 -8.82 -11.87 -18.11
C LEU A 64 -9.31 -11.77 -19.56
N GLY A 65 -9.03 -10.65 -20.25
CA GLY A 65 -9.37 -10.47 -21.66
C GLY A 65 -8.75 -11.55 -22.56
N VAL A 66 -7.47 -11.87 -22.34
CA VAL A 66 -6.78 -12.93 -23.09
C VAL A 66 -7.38 -14.30 -22.80
N ILE A 67 -7.63 -14.63 -21.53
CA ILE A 67 -8.21 -15.92 -21.15
C ILE A 67 -9.61 -16.10 -21.73
N LEU A 68 -10.46 -15.07 -21.64
CA LEU A 68 -11.81 -15.11 -22.22
C LEU A 68 -11.78 -15.22 -23.74
N ALA A 69 -10.82 -14.58 -24.40
CA ALA A 69 -10.69 -14.69 -25.85
C ALA A 69 -10.38 -16.12 -26.29
N ILE A 70 -9.45 -16.79 -25.59
CA ILE A 70 -9.11 -18.21 -25.82
C ILE A 70 -10.33 -19.10 -25.57
N ARG A 71 -11.04 -18.87 -24.45
CA ARG A 71 -12.20 -19.67 -24.04
C ARG A 71 -13.39 -19.55 -24.99
N LEU A 72 -13.68 -18.34 -25.45
CA LEU A 72 -14.83 -18.05 -26.28
C LEU A 72 -14.55 -18.21 -27.78
N GLY A 73 -13.28 -18.43 -28.16
CA GLY A 73 -12.87 -18.52 -29.57
C GLY A 73 -13.04 -17.21 -30.34
N THR A 74 -13.12 -16.07 -29.64
CA THR A 74 -13.34 -14.75 -30.23
C THR A 74 -12.33 -13.75 -29.68
N LEU A 75 -11.89 -12.82 -30.52
CA LEU A 75 -10.96 -11.76 -30.10
C LEU A 75 -11.65 -10.58 -29.43
N VAL A 76 -12.99 -10.51 -29.43
CA VAL A 76 -13.77 -9.41 -28.85
C VAL A 76 -13.43 -9.08 -27.38
N PRO A 77 -13.12 -10.05 -26.49
CA PRO A 77 -12.74 -9.75 -25.11
C PRO A 77 -11.40 -9.01 -24.97
N VAL A 78 -10.52 -9.11 -25.96
CA VAL A 78 -9.19 -8.49 -25.91
C VAL A 78 -9.27 -6.97 -25.97
N PRO A 79 -9.93 -6.32 -26.96
CA PRO A 79 -10.07 -4.87 -26.93
C PRO A 79 -11.01 -4.40 -25.82
N SER A 80 -12.04 -5.17 -25.44
CA SER A 80 -13.02 -4.74 -24.44
C SER A 80 -12.47 -4.71 -23.01
N LEU A 81 -11.55 -5.62 -22.65
CA LEU A 81 -10.90 -5.66 -21.32
C LEU A 81 -9.44 -5.21 -21.36
N GLY A 82 -8.73 -5.48 -22.46
CA GLY A 82 -7.33 -5.15 -22.62
C GLY A 82 -7.08 -3.66 -22.79
N LEU A 83 -7.87 -2.94 -23.59
CA LEU A 83 -7.72 -1.48 -23.73
C LEU A 83 -7.96 -0.73 -22.41
N PRO A 84 -9.08 -0.95 -21.66
CA PRO A 84 -9.25 -0.28 -20.38
C PRO A 84 -8.20 -0.76 -19.36
N GLY A 85 -7.83 -2.03 -19.35
CA GLY A 85 -6.76 -2.55 -18.48
C GLY A 85 -5.42 -1.85 -18.75
N ALA A 86 -5.04 -1.70 -20.02
CA ALA A 86 -3.83 -1.00 -20.44
C ALA A 86 -3.88 0.50 -20.09
N ALA A 87 -5.03 1.15 -20.32
CA ALA A 87 -5.22 2.56 -19.96
C ALA A 87 -5.08 2.79 -18.45
N ILE A 88 -5.73 1.96 -17.63
CA ILE A 88 -5.62 2.01 -16.16
C ILE A 88 -4.16 1.76 -15.75
N THR A 89 -3.51 0.75 -16.31
CA THR A 89 -2.11 0.41 -16.01
C THR A 89 -1.19 1.58 -16.30
N ALA A 90 -1.28 2.17 -17.50
CA ALA A 90 -0.47 3.30 -17.91
C ALA A 90 -0.71 4.52 -17.01
N LEU A 91 -1.97 4.85 -16.73
CA LEU A 91 -2.34 5.96 -15.85
C LEU A 91 -1.77 5.75 -14.44
N CYS A 92 -1.95 4.57 -13.87
CA CYS A 92 -1.46 4.24 -12.54
C CYS A 92 0.07 4.19 -12.47
N CYS A 93 0.76 3.74 -13.53
CA CYS A 93 2.23 3.83 -13.63
C CYS A 93 2.72 5.28 -13.58
N VAL A 94 2.08 6.18 -14.34
CA VAL A 94 2.42 7.61 -14.32
C VAL A 94 2.21 8.22 -12.94
N PHE A 95 1.08 7.93 -12.30
CA PHE A 95 0.81 8.44 -10.95
C PHE A 95 1.68 7.79 -9.87
N TYR A 96 2.02 6.51 -10.00
CA TYR A 96 2.96 5.82 -9.12
C TYR A 96 4.34 6.48 -9.17
N ALA A 97 4.86 6.74 -10.37
CA ALA A 97 6.12 7.45 -10.56
C ALA A 97 6.08 8.86 -9.94
N ARG A 98 5.00 9.61 -10.18
CA ARG A 98 4.81 10.94 -9.58
C ARG A 98 4.70 10.91 -8.06
N ALA A 99 4.03 9.90 -7.49
CA ALA A 99 3.90 9.73 -6.05
C ALA A 99 5.22 9.32 -5.39
N ARG A 100 6.08 8.60 -6.12
CA ARG A 100 7.40 8.19 -5.65
C ARG A 100 8.33 9.39 -5.42
N ASP A 101 8.23 10.42 -6.25
CA ASP A 101 9.18 11.55 -6.27
C ASP A 101 8.68 12.82 -5.56
N ARG A 102 7.45 12.83 -5.03
CA ARG A 102 6.86 13.98 -4.32
C ARG A 102 6.66 13.70 -2.84
N LEU A 103 6.81 14.73 -2.01
CA LEU A 103 6.37 14.67 -0.62
C LEU A 103 4.84 14.67 -0.55
N PRO A 104 4.22 13.72 0.19
CA PRO A 104 2.78 13.68 0.34
C PRO A 104 2.27 14.86 1.18
N ARG A 105 1.10 15.40 0.83
CA ARG A 105 0.37 16.36 1.67
C ARG A 105 -0.32 15.59 2.79
N THR A 106 0.26 15.64 3.98
CA THR A 106 -0.26 15.01 5.21
C THR A 106 -1.48 15.73 5.81
N SER A 107 -1.83 16.92 5.30
CA SER A 107 -3.02 17.67 5.75
C SER A 107 -4.35 16.97 5.44
N ARG A 108 -4.33 15.98 4.53
CA ARG A 108 -5.45 15.06 4.32
C ARG A 108 -5.06 13.73 4.94
N LEU A 109 -5.50 13.51 6.18
CA LEU A 109 -5.44 12.20 6.82
C LEU A 109 -6.25 11.20 6.00
N ILE A 110 -5.58 10.43 5.14
CA ILE A 110 -6.17 9.26 4.51
C ILE A 110 -6.18 8.18 5.59
N VAL A 111 -7.32 7.99 6.24
CA VAL A 111 -7.52 6.88 7.18
C VAL A 111 -7.51 5.58 6.37
N ASN A 112 -6.36 4.94 6.28
CA ASN A 112 -6.26 3.63 5.68
C ASN A 112 -6.79 2.59 6.66
N ARG A 113 -7.93 1.98 6.35
CA ARG A 113 -8.54 0.89 7.14
C ARG A 113 -8.15 -0.51 6.61
N GLY A 114 -7.26 -0.59 5.63
CA GLY A 114 -6.77 -1.85 5.08
C GLY A 114 -5.70 -2.53 5.95
N PRO A 115 -5.36 -3.79 5.65
CA PRO A 115 -4.30 -4.51 6.35
C PRO A 115 -2.95 -3.78 6.22
N GLY A 116 -2.44 -3.29 7.35
CA GLY A 116 -1.17 -2.54 7.42
C GLY A 116 0.09 -3.41 7.38
N SER A 117 -0.06 -4.74 7.37
CA SER A 117 1.07 -5.68 7.29
C SER A 117 0.80 -6.84 6.33
N LEU A 118 1.86 -7.39 5.73
CA LEU A 118 1.78 -8.56 4.85
C LEU A 118 1.14 -9.77 5.54
N ARG A 119 1.44 -10.00 6.83
CA ARG A 119 0.84 -11.11 7.58
C ARG A 119 -0.68 -10.96 7.70
N SER A 120 -1.15 -9.76 8.06
CA SER A 120 -2.58 -9.45 8.14
C SER A 120 -3.28 -9.52 6.78
N ALA A 121 -2.59 -9.15 5.70
CA ALA A 121 -3.10 -9.27 4.34
C ALA A 121 -3.24 -10.74 3.92
N LEU A 122 -2.24 -11.57 4.19
CA LEU A 122 -2.30 -13.01 3.89
C LEU A 122 -3.41 -13.71 4.67
N SER A 123 -3.57 -13.42 5.97
CA SER A 123 -4.68 -13.99 6.75
C SER A 123 -6.04 -13.56 6.20
N PHE A 124 -6.19 -12.30 5.81
CA PHE A 124 -7.43 -11.78 5.26
C PHE A 124 -7.76 -12.38 3.88
N VAL A 125 -6.77 -12.48 2.99
CA VAL A 125 -6.92 -13.15 1.69
C VAL A 125 -7.26 -14.63 1.85
N GLY A 126 -6.56 -15.33 2.75
CA GLY A 126 -6.84 -16.73 3.05
C GLY A 126 -8.26 -16.94 3.58
N PHE A 127 -8.73 -16.06 4.46
CA PHE A 127 -10.10 -16.09 4.96
C PHE A 127 -11.14 -15.91 3.83
N ILE A 128 -10.96 -14.93 2.95
CA ILE A 128 -11.87 -14.71 1.80
C ILE A 128 -11.91 -15.93 0.89
N LEU A 129 -10.75 -16.51 0.57
CA LEU A 129 -10.69 -17.70 -0.29
C LEU A 129 -11.36 -18.91 0.37
N LEU A 130 -11.15 -19.11 1.68
CA LEU A 130 -11.78 -20.19 2.42
C LEU A 130 -13.31 -20.04 2.43
N VAL A 131 -13.82 -18.83 2.71
CA VAL A 131 -15.25 -18.55 2.68
C VAL A 131 -15.82 -18.78 1.28
N PHE A 132 -15.14 -18.32 0.24
CA PHE A 132 -15.59 -18.49 -1.14
C PHE A 132 -15.64 -19.97 -1.56
N ILE A 133 -14.57 -20.72 -1.30
CA ILE A 133 -14.50 -22.16 -1.63
C ILE A 133 -15.52 -22.95 -0.79
N GLY A 134 -15.64 -22.64 0.50
CA GLY A 134 -16.61 -23.27 1.40
C GLY A 134 -18.06 -23.03 0.96
N LEU A 135 -18.41 -21.79 0.62
CA LEU A 135 -19.73 -21.46 0.10
C LEU A 135 -20.01 -22.15 -1.22
N PHE A 136 -19.02 -22.19 -2.12
CA PHE A 136 -19.15 -22.93 -3.38
C PHE A 136 -19.37 -24.42 -3.12
N ALA A 137 -18.59 -25.04 -2.25
CA ALA A 137 -18.74 -26.46 -1.91
C ALA A 137 -20.11 -26.80 -1.29
N LEU A 138 -20.68 -25.88 -0.50
CA LEU A 138 -22.01 -26.05 0.11
C LEU A 138 -23.17 -25.84 -0.86
N THR A 139 -23.00 -24.99 -1.87
CA THR A 139 -24.07 -24.60 -2.81
C THR A 139 -24.00 -25.31 -4.15
N ALA A 140 -22.84 -25.91 -4.49
CA ALA A 140 -22.64 -26.64 -5.73
C ALA A 140 -23.49 -27.91 -5.76
N LYS A 141 -24.13 -28.14 -6.91
CA LYS A 141 -24.82 -29.41 -7.18
C LYS A 141 -23.78 -30.54 -7.32
N PRO A 142 -24.10 -31.79 -6.93
CA PRO A 142 -23.17 -32.92 -7.09
C PRO A 142 -22.64 -33.08 -8.51
N THR A 143 -23.50 -32.83 -9.51
CA THR A 143 -23.16 -32.89 -10.94
C THR A 143 -22.14 -31.83 -11.37
N ALA A 144 -21.94 -30.76 -10.59
CA ALA A 144 -20.94 -29.73 -10.91
C ALA A 144 -19.49 -30.23 -10.75
N TRP A 145 -19.28 -31.31 -9.98
CA TRP A 145 -17.96 -31.92 -9.79
C TRP A 145 -17.58 -32.89 -10.91
N GLU A 146 -18.56 -33.32 -11.72
CA GLU A 146 -18.36 -34.26 -12.81
C GLU A 146 -18.20 -33.55 -14.17
N ASP A 147 -18.72 -32.32 -14.29
CA ASP A 147 -18.63 -31.54 -15.52
C ASP A 147 -17.25 -30.86 -15.65
N PRO A 148 -16.41 -31.27 -16.62
CA PRO A 148 -15.08 -30.70 -16.82
C PRO A 148 -15.12 -29.22 -17.21
N ALA A 149 -16.17 -28.76 -17.90
CA ALA A 149 -16.30 -27.36 -18.31
C ALA A 149 -16.60 -26.45 -17.11
N LEU A 150 -17.43 -26.92 -16.17
CA LEU A 150 -17.71 -26.22 -14.91
C LEU A 150 -16.48 -26.17 -14.01
N LEU A 151 -15.76 -27.29 -13.87
CA LEU A 151 -14.50 -27.32 -13.11
C LEU A 151 -13.47 -26.34 -13.68
N GLN A 152 -13.29 -26.33 -15.00
CA GLN A 152 -12.36 -25.40 -15.64
C GLN A 152 -12.79 -23.94 -15.37
N THR A 153 -14.10 -23.66 -15.44
CA THR A 153 -14.65 -22.32 -15.14
C THR A 153 -14.39 -21.92 -13.69
N LEU A 154 -14.63 -22.82 -12.74
CA LEU A 154 -14.33 -22.61 -11.32
C LEU A 154 -12.84 -22.28 -11.11
N VAL A 155 -11.94 -23.07 -11.70
CA VAL A 155 -10.49 -22.81 -11.62
C VAL A 155 -10.15 -21.42 -12.17
N THR A 156 -10.78 -21.01 -13.27
CA THR A 156 -10.54 -19.69 -13.86
C THR A 156 -11.05 -18.56 -12.96
N VAL A 157 -12.24 -18.72 -12.37
CA VAL A 157 -12.81 -17.76 -11.43
C VAL A 157 -11.97 -17.66 -10.17
N VAL A 158 -11.52 -18.78 -9.59
CA VAL A 158 -10.66 -18.81 -8.41
C VAL A 158 -9.30 -18.18 -8.72
N ALA A 159 -8.67 -18.52 -9.85
CA ALA A 159 -7.41 -17.92 -10.27
C ALA A 159 -7.54 -16.40 -10.45
N PHE A 160 -8.64 -15.94 -11.07
CA PHE A 160 -8.93 -14.52 -11.23
C PHE A 160 -9.14 -13.82 -9.88
N LEU A 161 -9.92 -14.43 -8.98
CA LEU A 161 -10.14 -13.92 -7.63
C LEU A 161 -8.81 -13.80 -6.87
N VAL A 162 -7.95 -14.82 -6.92
CA VAL A 162 -6.61 -14.78 -6.32
C VAL A 162 -5.80 -13.62 -6.88
N CYS A 163 -5.79 -13.43 -8.21
CA CYS A 163 -5.08 -12.32 -8.83
C CYS A 163 -5.60 -10.95 -8.37
N LEU A 164 -6.93 -10.79 -8.26
CA LEU A 164 -7.54 -9.57 -7.73
C LEU A 164 -7.17 -9.32 -6.27
N LEU A 165 -7.22 -10.36 -5.42
CA LEU A 165 -6.85 -10.25 -4.00
C LEU A 165 -5.37 -9.90 -3.83
N VAL A 166 -4.49 -10.49 -4.64
CA VAL A 166 -3.07 -10.16 -4.66
C VAL A 166 -2.87 -8.69 -5.04
N ALA A 167 -3.47 -8.26 -6.15
CA ALA A 167 -3.36 -6.89 -6.66
C ALA A 167 -3.92 -5.84 -5.70
N ALA A 168 -5.10 -6.09 -5.13
CA ALA A 168 -5.83 -5.11 -4.33
C ALA A 168 -5.45 -5.10 -2.84
N ILE A 169 -4.91 -6.20 -2.30
CA ILE A 169 -4.68 -6.34 -0.86
C ILE A 169 -3.21 -6.58 -0.56
N ILE A 170 -2.61 -7.61 -1.17
CA ILE A 170 -1.23 -8.00 -0.86
C ILE A 170 -0.24 -6.92 -1.33
N VAL A 171 -0.37 -6.46 -2.58
CA VAL A 171 0.53 -5.44 -3.14
C VAL A 171 0.51 -4.15 -2.31
N PRO A 172 -0.64 -3.52 -2.00
CA PRO A 172 -0.66 -2.33 -1.15
C PRO A 172 -0.14 -2.59 0.27
N ALA A 173 -0.50 -3.73 0.88
CA ALA A 173 -0.04 -4.06 2.23
C ALA A 173 1.49 -4.24 2.30
N THR A 174 2.12 -4.80 1.26
CA THR A 174 3.59 -4.90 1.20
C THR A 174 4.27 -3.55 1.07
N ILE A 175 3.71 -2.64 0.26
CA ILE A 175 4.25 -1.30 0.05
C ILE A 175 4.11 -0.46 1.32
N VAL A 176 2.93 -0.49 1.96
CA VAL A 176 2.68 0.21 3.22
C VAL A 176 3.56 -0.35 4.34
N GLY A 177 3.68 -1.68 4.45
CA GLY A 177 4.52 -2.32 5.47
C GLY A 177 6.01 -2.02 5.33
N ARG A 178 6.48 -1.64 4.14
CA ARG A 178 7.88 -1.25 3.85
C ARG A 178 8.06 0.25 3.68
N SER A 179 7.03 1.07 3.92
CA SER A 179 7.04 2.50 3.64
C SER A 179 8.11 3.28 4.40
N ARG A 180 8.32 2.95 5.68
CA ARG A 180 9.35 3.55 6.54
C ARG A 180 10.75 3.25 6.04
N GLU A 181 11.04 1.99 5.74
CA GLU A 181 12.34 1.58 5.20
C GLU A 181 12.60 2.19 3.81
N SER A 182 11.57 2.22 2.96
CA SER A 182 11.62 2.88 1.65
C SER A 182 11.88 4.38 1.78
N LEU A 183 11.29 5.06 2.78
CA LEU A 183 11.54 6.47 3.05
C LEU A 183 12.99 6.70 3.50
N ARG A 184 13.50 5.88 4.43
CA ARG A 184 14.89 5.94 4.91
C ARG A 184 15.88 5.73 3.76
N SER A 185 15.68 4.67 2.97
CA SER A 185 16.52 4.36 1.81
C SER A 185 16.48 5.48 0.76
N LYS A 186 15.30 6.07 0.48
CA LYS A 186 15.20 7.19 -0.46
C LYS A 186 15.88 8.45 0.07
N ALA A 187 15.74 8.76 1.37
CA ALA A 187 16.41 9.90 1.99
C ALA A 187 17.94 9.77 1.97
N ALA A 188 18.47 8.55 2.04
CA ALA A 188 19.90 8.28 1.94
C ALA A 188 20.43 8.38 0.50
N ASN A 189 19.66 7.93 -0.50
CA ASN A 189 20.13 7.79 -1.88
C ASN A 189 19.77 8.97 -2.80
N ASP A 190 18.85 9.85 -2.40
CA ASP A 190 18.36 10.95 -3.25
C ASP A 190 18.55 12.32 -2.55
N PRO A 191 19.56 13.11 -2.96
CA PRO A 191 19.84 14.43 -2.37
C PRO A 191 18.68 15.41 -2.52
N ARG A 192 17.90 15.33 -3.61
CA ARG A 192 16.75 16.22 -3.82
C ARG A 192 15.63 15.88 -2.85
N PHE A 193 15.36 14.58 -2.66
CA PHE A 193 14.37 14.13 -1.70
C PHE A 193 14.78 14.47 -0.26
N ARG A 194 16.07 14.35 0.05
CA ARG A 194 16.62 14.76 1.36
C ARG A 194 16.43 16.26 1.61
N ALA A 195 16.75 17.13 0.65
CA ALA A 195 16.55 18.57 0.77
C ALA A 195 15.07 18.94 1.03
N LEU A 196 14.13 18.20 0.43
CA LEU A 196 12.70 18.39 0.71
C LEU A 196 12.32 18.02 2.15
N LEU A 197 12.89 16.96 2.71
CA LEU A 197 12.67 16.57 4.11
C LEU A 197 13.30 17.58 5.08
N GLU A 198 14.49 18.08 4.78
CA GLU A 198 15.16 19.12 5.56
C GLU A 198 14.37 20.44 5.53
N GLN A 199 13.77 20.78 4.38
CA GLN A 199 12.86 21.92 4.27
C GLN A 199 11.56 21.72 5.08
N ASP A 200 10.96 20.53 5.05
CA ASP A 200 9.80 20.20 5.90
C ASP A 200 10.18 20.29 7.38
N LEU A 201 11.35 19.76 7.80
CA LEU A 201 11.87 19.88 9.16
C LEU A 201 12.03 21.35 9.60
N ALA A 202 12.56 22.21 8.74
CA ALA A 202 12.78 23.63 9.04
C ALA A 202 11.47 24.44 9.13
N THR A 203 10.44 24.04 8.40
CA THR A 203 9.17 24.77 8.32
C THR A 203 8.07 24.15 9.19
N TRP A 204 8.27 22.92 9.68
CA TRP A 204 7.28 22.20 10.47
C TRP A 204 7.02 22.91 11.79
N ARG A 205 5.75 23.26 11.99
CA ARG A 205 5.19 23.66 13.27
C ARG A 205 4.05 22.72 13.55
N ASP A 206 4.05 22.16 14.75
CA ASP A 206 2.99 21.26 15.17
C ASP A 206 1.64 22.01 15.18
N PRO A 207 0.67 21.61 14.35
CA PRO A 207 -0.61 22.29 14.27
C PRO A 207 -1.51 22.05 15.49
N TYR A 208 -1.25 21.00 16.28
CA TYR A 208 -2.09 20.61 17.43
C TYR A 208 -1.33 20.55 18.76
N GLY A 209 0.00 20.61 18.74
CA GLY A 209 0.85 20.56 19.94
C GLY A 209 1.10 19.15 20.49
N ASP A 210 0.60 18.12 19.79
CA ASP A 210 0.57 16.73 20.23
C ASP A 210 1.65 15.84 19.60
N ALA A 211 2.37 16.31 18.57
CA ALA A 211 3.34 15.50 17.82
C ALA A 211 4.56 16.30 17.37
N GLY A 212 5.73 15.89 17.87
CA GLY A 212 7.00 16.39 17.35
C GLY A 212 7.33 15.88 15.95
N TYR A 213 8.36 16.48 15.33
CA TYR A 213 8.86 16.00 14.04
C TYR A 213 9.19 14.50 14.13
N GLY A 214 9.92 14.14 15.20
CA GLY A 214 9.94 12.82 15.80
C GLY A 214 10.62 11.73 14.95
N PRO A 215 10.94 10.58 15.56
CA PRO A 215 11.62 9.49 14.88
C PRO A 215 10.72 8.73 13.90
N LEU A 216 11.36 8.10 12.92
CA LEU A 216 10.72 7.21 11.94
C LEU A 216 10.41 5.82 12.51
#